data_AF-B9RNH6-F1
#
_entry.id   AF-B9RNH6-F1
#
_cell.length_a   1.000
_cell.length_b   1.000
_cell.length_c   1.000
_cell.angle_alpha   90.00
_cell.angle_beta   90.00
_cell.angle_gamma   90.00
#
_symmetry.space_group_name_H-M   'P 1'
#
loop_
_entity.id
_entity.type
_entity.pdbx_description
1 polymer ?
#
loop_
_entity_poly.entity_id
_entity_poly.type
_entity_poly.pdbx_seq_one_letter_code
_entity_poly.pdbx_strand_id
1 'polypeptide(L)'
;MDSSFPYQATQLLQSSVGARNWELRSRTPALVTWQPPPITSIKWNVDASSKEKLGPSGIGGVFRNSLGQFIGIFSCSTGIKGVQ
;
A
#
# COMPACT_ATOMS: atom_id res chain seq x y z
N MET A 1 12.30 -12.01 5.63
CA MET A 1 11.39 -10.88 5.88
C MET A 1 12.25 -9.68 6.22
N ASP A 2 12.02 -8.53 5.59
CA ASP A 2 12.66 -7.29 6.00
C ASP A 2 12.28 -7.00 7.46
N SER A 3 13.28 -6.86 8.32
CA SER A 3 13.12 -6.61 9.76
C SER A 3 12.57 -5.22 10.06
N SER A 4 12.39 -4.38 9.04
CA SER A 4 11.87 -3.02 9.18
C SER A 4 10.37 -2.95 9.46
N PHE A 5 9.56 -3.93 9.06
CA PHE A 5 8.10 -3.89 9.28
C PHE A 5 7.66 -4.94 10.32
N PRO A 6 7.40 -4.53 11.58
CA PRO A 6 7.20 -5.47 12.69
C PRO A 6 5.75 -5.96 12.86
N TYR A 7 4.85 -5.70 11.90
CA TYR A 7 3.43 -6.03 12.02
C TYR A 7 3.00 -7.13 11.05
N GLN A 8 2.30 -8.14 11.56
CA GLN A 8 1.61 -9.13 10.73
C GLN A 8 0.28 -8.57 10.20
N ALA A 9 -0.16 -9.03 9.03
CA ALA A 9 -1.41 -8.56 8.40
C ALA A 9 -2.64 -8.71 9.31
N THR A 10 -2.68 -9.77 10.12
CA THR A 10 -3.74 -10.02 11.09
C THR A 10 -3.80 -8.97 12.20
N GLN A 11 -2.65 -8.43 12.62
CA GLN A 11 -2.58 -7.40 13.66
C GLN A 11 -3.11 -6.05 13.14
N LEU A 12 -2.93 -5.78 11.84
CA LEU A 12 -3.47 -4.57 11.19
C LEU A 12 -4.98 -4.63 11.00
N LEU A 13 -5.54 -5.82 10.76
CA LEU A 13 -6.99 -6.04 10.66
C LEU A 13 -7.70 -5.79 12.00
N GLN A 14 -7.02 -6.04 13.12
CA GLN A 14 -7.57 -5.85 14.46
C GLN A 14 -7.41 -4.42 14.97
N SER A 15 -6.34 -3.71 14.58
CA SER A 15 -6.08 -2.34 15.03
C SER A 15 -5.14 -1.59 14.10
N SER A 16 -5.52 -0.36 13.74
CA SER A 16 -4.68 0.54 12.94
C SER A 16 -3.63 1.30 13.76
N VAL A 17 -3.61 1.15 15.10
CA VAL A 17 -2.75 1.96 15.99
C VAL A 17 -1.26 1.67 15.74
N GLY A 18 -0.90 0.40 15.52
CA GLY A 18 0.48 0.02 15.20
C GLY A 18 1.00 0.65 13.90
N ALA A 19 0.16 0.66 12.85
CA ALA A 19 0.48 1.32 11.58
C ALA A 19 0.65 2.84 11.73
N ARG A 20 -0.24 3.51 12.47
CA ARG A 20 -0.15 4.96 12.71
C ARG A 20 1.15 5.35 13.42
N ASN A 21 1.59 4.55 14.39
CA ASN A 21 2.85 4.79 15.10
C ASN A 21 4.09 4.53 14.22
N TRP A 22 3.97 3.65 13.22
CA TRP A 22 5.02 3.41 12.24
C TRP A 22 5.17 4.59 11.26
N GLU A 23 4.06 5.16 10.78
CA GLU A 23 4.05 6.33 9.88
C GLU A 23 4.71 7.58 10.50
N LEU A 24 4.80 7.62 11.83
CA LEU A 24 5.46 8.69 12.58
C LEU A 24 6.98 8.50 12.70
N ARG A 25 7.55 7.34 12.33
CA ARG A 25 9.02 7.17 12.30
C ARG A 25 9.62 8.00 11.16
N SER A 26 10.76 8.63 11.48
CA SER A 26 11.56 9.50 10.61
C SER A 26 11.42 9.20 9.12
N ARG A 27 10.90 10.19 8.38
CA ARG A 27 10.73 10.20 6.92
C ARG A 27 12.04 10.39 6.18
N THR A 28 13.12 9.74 6.60
CA THR A 28 14.30 9.70 5.75
C THR A 28 13.89 8.89 4.52
N PRO A 29 13.84 9.47 3.31
CA PRO A 29 13.42 8.74 2.13
C PRO A 29 14.44 7.64 1.90
N ALA A 30 14.11 6.41 2.26
CA ALA A 30 14.90 5.27 1.85
C ALA A 30 14.78 5.22 0.33
N LEU A 31 15.92 5.22 -0.36
CA LEU A 31 15.96 5.07 -1.80
C LEU A 31 15.63 3.61 -2.12
N VAL A 32 14.32 3.29 -2.12
CA VAL A 32 13.82 1.94 -2.37
C VAL A 32 13.72 1.75 -3.87
N THR A 33 14.76 1.16 -4.45
CA THR A 33 14.71 0.66 -5.83
C THR A 33 13.79 -0.54 -5.88
N TRP A 34 12.81 -0.52 -6.79
CA TRP A 34 11.91 -1.65 -6.99
C TRP A 34 12.71 -2.90 -7.38
N GLN A 35 12.41 -4.03 -6.72
CA GLN A 35 12.98 -5.34 -7.03
C GLN A 35 11.86 -6.33 -7.36
N PRO A 36 12.07 -7.33 -8.22
CA PRO A 36 11.09 -8.39 -8.42
C PRO A 36 10.88 -9.23 -7.15
N PRO A 37 9.68 -9.83 -6.97
CA PRO A 37 9.46 -10.84 -5.92
C PRO A 37 10.10 -12.19 -6.29
N PRO A 38 10.20 -13.14 -5.33
CA PRO A 38 10.58 -14.53 -5.63
C PRO A 38 9.66 -15.22 -6.66
N ILE A 39 10.16 -16.27 -7.33
CA ILE A 39 9.51 -16.94 -8.48
C ILE A 39 8.06 -17.38 -8.23
N THR A 40 7.72 -17.80 -7.02
CA THR A 40 6.37 -18.28 -6.66
C THR A 40 5.51 -17.20 -6.00
N SER A 41 5.90 -15.94 -6.11
CA SER A 41 5.26 -14.82 -5.43
C SER A 41 4.81 -13.74 -6.42
N ILE A 42 3.75 -13.03 -6.03
CA ILE A 42 3.27 -11.85 -6.73
C ILE A 42 3.61 -10.64 -5.87
N LYS A 43 4.14 -9.59 -6.48
CA LYS A 43 4.33 -8.30 -5.83
C LYS A 43 3.10 -7.44 -6.08
N TRP A 44 2.47 -7.03 -4.98
CA TRP A 44 1.33 -6.13 -4.98
C TRP A 44 1.81 -4.70 -4.69
N ASN A 45 1.83 -3.85 -5.71
CA ASN A 45 2.16 -2.43 -5.57
C ASN A 45 0.85 -1.65 -5.44
N VAL A 46 0.62 -1.02 -4.29
CA VAL A 46 -0.59 -0.25 -3.97
C VAL A 46 -0.25 1.22 -3.89
N ASP A 47 -1.09 2.06 -4.46
CA ASP A 47 -1.06 3.51 -4.31
C ASP A 47 -2.44 4.04 -3.96
N ALA A 48 -2.47 5.14 -3.22
CA ALA A 48 -3.71 5.81 -2.83
C ALA A 48 -3.57 7.31 -3.04
N SER A 49 -4.62 7.91 -3.58
CA SER A 49 -4.69 9.35 -3.81
C SER A 49 -5.96 9.91 -3.18
N SER A 50 -5.86 11.10 -2.60
CA SER A 50 -7.00 11.85 -2.08
C SER A 50 -6.91 13.29 -2.54
N LYS A 51 -8.04 13.80 -3.03
CA LYS A 51 -8.20 15.24 -3.23
C LYS A 51 -8.64 15.83 -1.89
N GLU A 52 -7.71 16.53 -1.22
CA GLU A 52 -7.95 17.17 0.08
C GLU A 52 -8.33 16.17 1.21
N LYS A 53 -8.70 16.69 2.39
CA LYS A 53 -8.88 15.91 3.62
C LYS A 53 -10.14 15.04 3.64
N LEU A 54 -11.21 15.49 2.97
CA LEU A 54 -12.52 14.82 2.90
C LEU A 54 -13.04 14.68 1.46
N GLY A 55 -12.25 15.09 0.46
CA GLY A 55 -12.69 15.03 -0.92
C GLY A 55 -12.56 13.62 -1.52
N PRO A 56 -12.85 13.49 -2.83
CA PRO A 56 -12.77 12.21 -3.51
C PRO A 56 -11.41 11.54 -3.34
N SER A 57 -11.45 10.25 -3.01
CA SER A 57 -10.26 9.43 -2.83
C SER A 57 -10.38 8.16 -3.68
N GLY A 58 -9.23 7.62 -4.04
CA GLY A 58 -9.11 6.38 -4.78
C GLY A 58 -7.91 5.59 -4.32
N ILE A 59 -8.05 4.27 -4.35
CA ILE A 59 -6.97 3.31 -4.11
C ILE A 59 -6.84 2.48 -5.38
N GLY A 60 -5.62 2.27 -5.82
CA GLY A 60 -5.35 1.40 -6.96
C GLY A 60 -4.02 0.70 -6.80
N GLY A 61 -3.73 -0.16 -7.76
CA GLY A 61 -2.42 -0.80 -7.78
C GLY A 61 -2.30 -1.88 -8.83
N VAL A 62 -1.10 -2.44 -8.88
CA VAL A 62 -0.68 -3.39 -9.90
C VAL A 62 -0.12 -4.66 -9.26
N PHE A 63 -0.37 -5.79 -9.91
CA PHE A 63 0.26 -7.06 -9.62
C PHE A 63 1.38 -7.31 -10.62
N ARG A 64 2.57 -7.68 -10.12
CA ARG A 64 3.71 -8.08 -10.96
C ARG A 64 4.26 -9.43 -10.53
N ASN A 65 4.67 -10.26 -11.49
CA ASN A 65 5.31 -11.55 -11.20
C ASN A 65 6.81 -11.36 -10.90
N SER A 66 7.51 -12.46 -10.68
CA SER A 66 8.95 -12.50 -10.42
C SER A 66 9.83 -12.04 -11.58
N LEU A 67 9.29 -11.97 -12.80
CA LEU A 67 9.96 -11.40 -13.97
C LEU A 67 9.69 -9.89 -14.09
N GLY A 68 8.94 -9.32 -13.14
CA GLY A 68 8.46 -7.93 -13.20
C GLY A 68 7.36 -7.68 -14.23
N GLN A 69 6.84 -8.73 -14.85
CA GLN A 69 5.75 -8.61 -15.81
C GLN A 69 4.46 -8.25 -15.10
N PHE A 70 3.71 -7.33 -15.70
CA PHE A 70 2.37 -6.96 -15.28
C PHE A 70 1.41 -8.14 -15.45
N ILE A 71 0.65 -8.45 -14.38
CA ILE A 71 -0.36 -9.51 -14.39
C ILE A 71 -1.78 -8.95 -14.30
N GLY A 72 -1.96 -7.80 -13.64
CA GLY A 72 -3.28 -7.21 -13.46
C GLY A 72 -3.29 -5.93 -12.63
N ILE A 73 -4.43 -5.25 -12.67
CA ILE A 73 -4.72 -4.04 -11.88
C ILE A 73 -5.98 -4.20 -11.05
N PHE A 74 -6.10 -3.38 -10.02
CA PHE A 74 -7.34 -3.08 -9.34
C PHE A 74 -7.45 -1.57 -9.12
N SER A 75 -8.68 -1.09 -9.01
CA SER A 75 -8.98 0.30 -8.69
C SER A 75 -10.29 0.36 -7.91
N CYS A 76 -10.33 1.17 -6.87
CA CYS A 76 -11.47 1.35 -5.99
C CYS A 76 -11.62 2.83 -5.65
N SER A 77 -12.83 3.38 -5.86
CA SER A 77 -13.17 4.70 -5.34
C SER A 77 -13.54 4.56 -3.87
N THR A 78 -12.85 5.29 -3.00
CA THR A 78 -13.03 5.24 -1.54
C THR A 78 -13.47 6.57 -0.94
N GLY A 79 -13.52 7.64 -1.74
CA GLY A 79 -14.01 8.95 -1.29
C GLY A 79 -15.50 8.95 -0.96
N ILE A 80 -15.86 9.69 0.08
CA ILE A 80 -17.25 9.91 0.47
C ILE A 80 -17.87 10.85 -0.59
N LYS A 81 -18.92 10.41 -1.28
CA LYS A 81 -19.78 11.35 -2.01
C LYS A 81 -20.51 12.16 -0.94
N GLY A 82 -20.19 13.45 -0.80
CA GLY A 82 -21.00 14.35 0.02
C GLY A 82 -22.47 14.20 -0.40
N VAL A 83 -23.36 14.05 0.58
CA VAL A 83 -24.79 14.20 0.36
C VAL A 83 -24.98 15.61 -0.21
N GLN A 84 -25.47 15.68 -1.43
CA GLN A 84 -25.72 16.93 -2.15
C GLN A 84 -26.99 17.59 -1.63
#